data_AF-A0A538D7I9-F1
#
_entry.id   AF-A0A538D7I9-F1
#
_cell.length_a   1.000
_cell.length_b   1.000
_cell.length_c   1.000
_cell.angle_alpha   90.00
_cell.angle_beta   90.00
_cell.angle_gamma   90.00
#
_symmetry.space_group_name_H-M   'P 1'
#
loop_
_entity.id
_entity.type
_entity.pdbx_description
1 polymer ?
#
loop_
_entity_poly.entity_id
_entity_poly.type
_entity_poly.pdbx_seq_one_letter_code
_entity_poly.pdbx_strand_id
1 'polypeptide(L)'
;MDDDALERGLAEGSLVIDTRLRDALRALHEGKELAFPRPTVVDEAAYAVDVAALGEADVVRLQRRLDTLEQRLLTIERRPSVRIEGKLRGAAKRLLRRNASLVP
;
A
#
# COMPACT_ATOMS: atom_id res chain seq x y z
N MET A 1 -8.34 -0.12 -24.68
CA MET A 1 -9.25 1.00 -24.37
C MET A 1 -10.05 1.26 -25.63
N ASP A 2 -11.33 1.52 -25.47
CA ASP A 2 -12.22 1.97 -26.54
C ASP A 2 -11.96 3.47 -26.81
N ASP A 3 -12.18 3.93 -28.03
CA ASP A 3 -11.97 5.33 -28.45
C ASP A 3 -12.87 6.28 -27.64
N ASP A 4 -14.10 5.87 -27.32
CA ASP A 4 -15.01 6.63 -26.45
C ASP A 4 -14.45 6.80 -25.03
N ALA A 5 -13.74 5.79 -24.51
CA ALA A 5 -13.11 5.86 -23.19
C ALA A 5 -11.86 6.74 -23.22
N LEU A 6 -11.15 6.77 -24.35
CA LEU A 6 -10.00 7.64 -24.55
C LEU A 6 -10.43 9.10 -24.62
N GLU A 7 -11.46 9.43 -25.41
CA GLU A 7 -11.97 10.81 -25.53
C GLU A 7 -12.48 11.35 -24.19
N ARG A 8 -13.27 10.56 -23.46
CA ARG A 8 -13.74 10.95 -22.12
C ARG A 8 -12.59 11.19 -21.16
N GLY A 9 -11.61 10.29 -21.13
CA GLY A 9 -10.48 10.44 -20.21
C GLY A 9 -9.62 11.66 -20.51
N LEU A 10 -9.44 12.01 -21.79
CA LEU A 10 -8.76 13.25 -22.19
C LEU A 10 -9.57 14.50 -21.82
N ALA A 11 -10.89 14.48 -22.03
CA ALA A 11 -11.77 15.60 -21.70
C ALA A 11 -11.87 15.87 -20.19
N GLU A 12 -11.88 14.82 -19.38
CA GLU A 12 -11.93 14.89 -17.91
C GLU A 12 -10.56 15.17 -17.28
N GLY A 13 -9.49 15.17 -18.06
CA GLY A 13 -8.12 15.33 -17.56
C GLY A 13 -7.61 14.12 -16.77
N SER A 14 -8.30 12.99 -16.82
CA SER A 14 -7.85 11.72 -16.20
C SER A 14 -6.84 10.97 -17.08
N LEU A 15 -6.73 11.33 -18.37
CA LEU A 15 -5.71 10.87 -19.30
C LEU A 15 -4.93 12.05 -19.87
N VAL A 16 -3.65 11.83 -20.15
CA VAL A 16 -2.74 12.79 -20.76
C VAL A 16 -1.95 12.12 -21.88
N ILE A 17 -1.79 12.81 -23.02
CA ILE A 17 -0.95 12.34 -24.13
C ILE A 17 0.50 12.76 -23.87
N ASP A 18 1.37 11.80 -23.58
CA ASP A 18 2.81 12.03 -23.46
C ASP A 18 3.52 11.79 -24.80
N THR A 19 4.04 12.85 -25.41
CA THR A 19 4.80 12.76 -26.68
C THR A 19 6.31 12.80 -26.47
N ARG A 20 6.82 12.93 -25.25
CA ARG A 20 8.25 13.21 -25.00
C ARG A 20 9.17 12.14 -25.57
N LEU A 21 8.81 10.86 -25.40
CA LEU A 21 9.57 9.74 -25.99
C LEU A 21 9.51 9.76 -27.53
N ARG A 22 8.32 10.01 -28.08
CA ARG A 22 8.12 10.09 -29.54
C ARG A 22 8.97 11.20 -30.14
N ASP A 23 8.99 12.35 -29.49
CA ASP A 23 9.74 13.53 -29.94
C ASP A 23 11.25 13.30 -29.80
N ALA A 24 11.70 12.64 -28.72
CA ALA A 24 13.08 12.23 -28.53
C ALA A 24 13.55 11.24 -29.62
N LEU A 25 12.74 10.23 -29.94
CA LEU A 25 13.04 9.28 -31.01
C LEU A 25 13.05 9.95 -32.39
N ARG A 26 12.15 10.91 -32.62
CA ARG A 26 12.15 11.72 -33.84
C ARG A 26 13.42 12.57 -33.94
N ALA A 27 13.84 13.22 -32.86
CA ALA A 27 15.07 14.01 -32.81
C ALA A 27 16.31 13.13 -33.12
N LEU A 28 16.37 11.93 -32.56
CA LEU A 28 17.43 10.96 -32.84
C LEU A 28 17.45 10.53 -34.32
N HIS A 29 16.27 10.28 -34.91
CA HIS A 29 16.16 9.95 -36.33
C HIS A 29 16.63 11.10 -37.24
N GLU A 30 16.38 12.34 -36.82
CA GLU A 30 16.85 13.56 -37.50
C GLU A 30 18.33 13.87 -37.24
N GLY A 31 19.06 13.02 -36.51
CA GLY A 31 20.47 13.21 -36.16
C GLY A 31 20.73 14.32 -35.14
N LYS A 32 19.70 14.76 -34.42
CA LYS A 32 19.80 15.76 -33.35
C LYS A 32 20.17 15.10 -32.03
N GLU A 33 20.76 15.88 -31.14
CA GLU A 33 21.11 15.42 -29.80
C GLU A 33 19.83 15.17 -28.96
N LEU A 34 19.84 14.07 -28.20
CA LEU A 34 18.75 13.73 -27.29
C LEU A 34 18.76 14.70 -26.11
N ALA A 35 17.74 15.57 -26.05
CA ALA A 35 17.53 16.47 -24.93
C ALA A 35 16.32 16.01 -24.10
N PHE A 36 16.54 15.82 -22.81
CA PHE A 36 15.48 15.66 -21.82
C PHE A 36 15.48 16.91 -20.93
N PRO A 37 14.67 17.93 -21.25
CA PRO A 37 14.66 19.16 -20.47
C PRO A 37 14.26 18.84 -19.04
N ARG A 38 14.94 19.49 -18.09
CA ARG A 38 14.55 19.38 -16.69
C ARG A 38 13.15 19.99 -16.50
N PRO A 39 12.30 19.40 -15.65
CA PRO A 39 11.03 19.98 -15.28
C PRO A 39 11.20 21.43 -14.80
N THR A 40 10.23 22.29 -15.12
CA THR A 40 10.22 23.66 -14.61
C THR A 40 9.74 23.69 -13.16
N VAL A 41 9.96 24.80 -12.45
CA VAL A 41 9.43 25.01 -11.09
C VAL A 41 7.90 24.92 -11.07
N VAL A 42 7.23 25.32 -12.17
CA VAL A 42 5.77 25.21 -12.30
C VAL A 42 5.35 23.74 -12.42
N ASP A 43 6.06 22.95 -13.22
CA ASP A 43 5.82 21.50 -13.34
C ASP A 43 6.05 20.77 -12.01
N GLU A 44 7.11 21.14 -11.29
CA GLU A 44 7.41 20.58 -9.96
C GLU A 44 6.33 20.95 -8.94
N ALA A 45 5.83 22.18 -8.96
CA ALA A 45 4.74 22.61 -8.07
C ALA A 45 3.43 21.87 -8.38
N ALA A 46 3.08 21.73 -9.66
CA ALA A 46 1.91 20.95 -10.08
C ALA A 46 2.04 19.48 -9.63
N TYR A 47 3.21 18.87 -9.85
CA TYR A 47 3.50 17.52 -9.40
C TYR A 47 3.40 17.36 -7.87
N ALA A 48 3.88 18.33 -7.09
CA ALA A 48 3.79 18.29 -5.63
C ALA A 48 2.33 18.30 -5.14
N VAL A 49 1.45 19.06 -5.81
CA VAL A 49 0.01 19.07 -5.51
C VAL A 49 -0.61 17.70 -5.80
N ASP A 50 -0.30 17.09 -6.95
CA ASP A 50 -0.79 15.75 -7.31
C ASP A 50 -0.32 14.69 -6.30
N VAL A 51 0.95 14.75 -5.87
CA VAL A 51 1.50 13.85 -4.85
C VAL A 51 0.82 14.06 -3.49
N ALA A 52 0.54 15.30 -3.10
CA ALA A 52 -0.18 15.59 -1.87
C ALA A 52 -1.61 15.00 -1.90
N ALA A 53 -2.32 15.16 -3.02
CA ALA A 53 -3.65 14.59 -3.23
C ALA A 53 -3.64 13.05 -3.16
N LEU A 54 -2.62 12.40 -3.73
CA LEU A 54 -2.43 10.95 -3.61
C LEU A 54 -2.17 10.53 -2.15
N GLY A 55 -1.36 11.31 -1.42
CA GLY A 55 -1.11 11.08 0.00
C GLY A 55 -2.39 11.10 0.85
N GLU A 56 -3.28 12.06 0.60
CA GLU A 56 -4.58 12.13 1.28
C GLU A 56 -5.45 10.91 1.00
N ALA A 57 -5.48 10.43 -0.25
CA ALA A 57 -6.20 9.22 -0.63
C ALA A 57 -5.63 7.96 0.06
N ASP A 58 -4.30 7.89 0.22
CA ASP A 58 -3.64 6.78 0.90
C ASP A 58 -3.96 6.73 2.40
N VAL A 59 -4.19 7.88 3.06
CA VAL A 59 -4.61 7.89 4.48
C VAL A 59 -5.92 7.15 4.66
N VAL A 60 -6.92 7.40 3.80
CA VAL A 60 -8.22 6.71 3.87
C VAL A 60 -8.07 5.22 3.64
N ARG A 61 -7.20 4.82 2.70
CA ARG A 61 -6.91 3.41 2.43
C ARG A 61 -6.22 2.72 3.62
N LEU A 62 -5.28 3.40 4.26
CA LEU A 62 -4.56 2.92 5.44
C LEU A 62 -5.49 2.80 6.65
N GLN A 63 -6.39 3.76 6.87
CA GLN A 63 -7.40 3.70 7.93
C GLN A 63 -8.30 2.46 7.76
N ARG A 64 -8.87 2.24 6.56
CA ARG A 64 -9.69 1.04 6.30
C ARG A 64 -8.91 -0.26 6.53
N ARG A 65 -7.62 -0.27 6.18
CA ARG A 65 -6.73 -1.42 6.42
C ARG A 65 -6.52 -1.64 7.92
N LEU A 66 -6.34 -0.57 8.68
CA LEU A 66 -6.18 -0.59 10.13
C LEU A 66 -7.45 -1.12 10.81
N ASP A 67 -8.63 -0.60 10.44
CA ASP A 67 -9.93 -1.06 10.97
C ASP A 67 -10.14 -2.55 10.73
N THR A 68 -9.78 -3.02 9.54
CA THR A 68 -9.83 -4.45 9.20
C THR A 68 -8.89 -5.28 10.08
N LEU A 69 -7.68 -4.77 10.36
CA LEU A 69 -6.73 -5.44 11.23
C LEU A 69 -7.20 -5.46 12.69
N GLU A 70 -7.77 -4.36 13.19
CA GLU A 70 -8.33 -4.26 14.53
C GLU A 70 -9.48 -5.26 14.72
N GLN A 71 -10.41 -5.34 13.76
CA GLN A 71 -11.51 -6.32 13.82
C GLN A 71 -11.00 -7.76 13.84
N ARG A 72 -9.96 -8.06 13.06
CA ARG A 72 -9.32 -9.38 13.06
C ARG A 72 -8.62 -9.67 14.38
N LEU A 73 -7.95 -8.69 14.96
CA LEU A 73 -7.30 -8.80 16.27
C LEU A 73 -8.35 -9.08 17.35
N LEU A 74 -9.43 -8.31 17.41
CA LEU A 74 -10.54 -8.52 18.35
C LEU A 74 -11.16 -9.91 18.19
N THR A 75 -11.29 -10.40 16.95
CA THR A 75 -11.79 -11.75 16.69
C THR A 75 -10.85 -12.82 17.25
N ILE A 76 -9.53 -12.64 17.10
CA ILE A 76 -8.52 -13.56 17.66
C ILE A 76 -8.48 -13.48 19.18
N GLU A 77 -8.54 -12.28 19.75
CA GLU A 77 -8.48 -12.06 21.20
C GLU A 77 -9.71 -12.59 21.92
N ARG A 78 -10.88 -12.51 21.27
CA ARG A 78 -12.13 -13.12 21.76
C ARG A 78 -12.16 -14.64 21.61
N ARG A 79 -11.22 -15.26 20.88
CA ARG A 79 -11.16 -16.73 20.80
C ARG A 79 -10.67 -17.31 22.14
N PRO A 80 -11.46 -18.19 22.78
CA PRO A 80 -11.10 -18.76 24.07
C PRO A 80 -9.84 -19.62 24.03
N SER A 81 -9.34 -20.01 22.85
CA SER A 81 -8.13 -20.82 22.66
C SER A 81 -6.86 -20.17 23.25
N VAL A 82 -6.68 -18.85 23.15
CA VAL A 82 -5.48 -18.17 23.72
C VAL A 82 -5.54 -18.12 25.25
N ARG A 83 -6.74 -17.97 25.84
CA ARG A 83 -6.95 -18.03 27.30
C ARG A 83 -6.80 -19.46 27.84
N ILE A 84 -7.19 -20.46 27.07
CA ILE A 84 -7.11 -21.87 27.46
C ILE A 84 -5.65 -22.35 27.41
N GLU A 85 -4.85 -21.92 26.42
CA GLU A 85 -3.44 -22.30 26.30
C GLU A 85 -2.60 -21.86 27.53
N GLY A 86 -2.86 -20.67 28.05
CA GLY A 86 -2.23 -20.18 29.29
C GLY A 86 -2.64 -20.98 30.54
N LYS A 87 -3.91 -21.36 30.66
CA LYS A 87 -4.40 -22.19 31.78
C LYS A 87 -3.89 -23.62 31.69
N LEU A 88 -3.81 -24.19 30.49
CA LEU A 88 -3.28 -25.53 30.24
C LEU A 88 -1.79 -25.63 30.58
N ARG A 89 -0.97 -24.64 30.19
CA ARG A 89 0.44 -24.58 30.61
C ARG A 89 0.60 -24.49 32.14
N GLY A 90 -0.23 -23.71 32.81
CA GLY A 90 -0.23 -23.59 34.27
C GLY A 90 -0.68 -24.86 35.00
N ALA A 91 -1.59 -25.64 34.42
CA ALA A 91 -2.03 -26.94 34.93
C ALA A 91 -0.97 -28.02 34.70
N ALA A 92 -0.38 -28.07 33.51
CA ALA A 92 0.70 -29.00 33.17
C ALA A 92 1.93 -28.82 34.06
N LYS A 93 2.33 -27.56 34.35
CA LYS A 93 3.45 -27.26 35.26
C LYS A 93 3.17 -27.70 36.71
N ARG A 94 1.92 -27.64 37.16
CA ARG A 94 1.51 -28.13 38.49
C ARG A 94 1.49 -29.65 38.58
N LEU A 95 1.03 -30.33 37.53
CA LEU A 95 1.07 -31.79 37.45
C LEU A 95 2.50 -32.33 37.41
N LEU A 96 3.38 -31.71 36.64
CA LEU A 96 4.81 -32.05 36.60
C LEU A 96 5.51 -31.86 37.96
N ARG A 97 5.18 -30.77 38.69
CA ARG A 97 5.71 -30.55 40.06
C ARG A 97 5.18 -31.56 41.08
N ARG A 98 3.94 -32.03 40.94
CA ARG A 98 3.30 -32.97 41.87
C ARG A 98 3.76 -34.42 41.65
N ASN A 99 4.13 -34.78 40.43
CA ASN A 99 4.77 -36.07 40.16
C ASN A 99 6.25 -36.09 40.58
N ALA A 100 6.94 -34.94 40.60
CA ALA A 100 8.30 -34.83 41.12
C ALA A 100 8.39 -34.97 42.66
N SER A 101 7.27 -34.87 43.38
CA SER A 101 7.20 -35.06 44.84
C SER A 101 6.72 -36.46 45.27
N LEU A 102 6.64 -37.42 44.34
CA LEU A 102 6.12 -38.78 44.55
C LEU A 102 7.10 -39.89 44.17
N VAL A 103 8.39 -39.56 43.99
CA VAL A 103 9.46 -40.54 43.85
C VAL A 103 10.23 -40.56 45.18
N PRO A 104 10.28 -41.69 45.91
CA PRO A 104 11.04 -41.83 47.16
C PRO A 104 12.55 -41.75 46.95
#